data_AF-A0A174SE39-F1
#
_entry.id   AF-A0A174SE39-F1
#
_cell.length_a   1.000
_cell.length_b   1.000
_cell.length_c   1.000
_cell.angle_alpha   90.00
_cell.angle_beta   90.00
_cell.angle_gamma   90.00
#
_symmetry.space_group_name_H-M   'P 1'
#
loop_
_entity.id
_entity.type
_entity.pdbx_description
1 polymer ?
#
loop_
_entity_poly.entity_id
_entity_poly.type
_entity_poly.pdbx_seq_one_letter_code
_entity_poly.pdbx_strand_id
1 'polypeptide(L)'
;MKDFIIILASSTLSGTIFSCLFYWLNNSKLGLFKSIQRKIDTLNEKKKRNLNVFNNILLIIIGLFCLTNNINFFVTGLILGIIIAFNLVCFRELENTFKTDNKDHQNP
;
A
#
# COMPACT_ATOMS: atom_id res chain seq x y z
N MET A 1 -3.45 -18.61 -16.05
CA MET A 1 -2.07 -18.11 -15.84
C MET A 1 -1.87 -16.70 -16.39
N LYS A 2 -2.17 -16.42 -17.65
CA LYS A 2 -2.03 -15.09 -18.25
C LYS A 2 -2.74 -13.98 -17.45
N ASP A 3 -3.98 -14.21 -17.05
CA ASP A 3 -4.77 -13.20 -16.32
C ASP A 3 -4.20 -12.90 -14.93
N PHE A 4 -3.71 -13.94 -14.25
CA PHE A 4 -3.00 -13.80 -12.98
C PHE A 4 -1.72 -12.97 -13.14
N ILE A 5 -0.94 -13.22 -14.20
CA ILE A 5 0.27 -12.44 -14.50
C ILE A 5 -0.09 -10.97 -14.76
N ILE A 6 -1.19 -10.70 -15.47
CA ILE A 6 -1.66 -9.32 -15.73
C ILE A 6 -2.02 -8.62 -14.41
N ILE A 7 -2.79 -9.28 -13.54
CA ILE A 7 -3.15 -8.73 -12.23
C ILE A 7 -1.89 -8.45 -11.41
N LEU A 8 -0.96 -9.40 -11.35
CA LEU A 8 0.27 -9.26 -10.59
C LEU A 8 1.11 -8.09 -11.13
N ALA A 9 1.40 -8.07 -12.44
CA ALA A 9 2.22 -7.02 -13.05
C ALA A 9 1.59 -5.63 -12.91
N SER A 10 0.28 -5.50 -13.15
CA SER A 10 -0.42 -4.22 -13.02
C SER A 10 -0.54 -3.76 -11.57
N SER A 11 -0.71 -4.69 -10.61
CA SER A 11 -0.72 -4.39 -9.17
C SER A 11 0.65 -3.95 -8.67
N THR A 12 1.73 -4.65 -9.06
CA THR A 12 3.09 -4.26 -8.69
C THR A 12 3.45 -2.90 -9.28
N LEU A 13 3.21 -2.71 -10.58
CA LEU A 13 3.54 -1.45 -11.26
C LEU A 13 2.76 -0.27 -10.67
N SER A 14 1.44 -0.41 -10.52
CA SER A 14 0.62 0.64 -9.92
C SER A 14 0.95 0.87 -8.45
N GLY A 15 1.18 -0.20 -7.69
CA GLY A 15 1.63 -0.13 -6.30
C GLY A 15 2.90 0.69 -6.15
N THR A 16 3.92 0.47 -6.99
CA THR A 16 5.16 1.26 -6.96
C THR A 16 4.92 2.73 -7.30
N ILE A 17 4.18 3.01 -8.38
CA ILE A 17 3.89 4.38 -8.82
C ILE A 17 3.12 5.15 -7.75
N PHE A 18 2.03 4.57 -7.24
CA PHE A 18 1.20 5.20 -6.21
C PHE A 18 1.92 5.28 -4.87
N SER A 19 2.80 4.34 -4.53
CA SER A 19 3.61 4.43 -3.30
C SER A 19 4.55 5.63 -3.36
N CYS A 20 5.22 5.85 -4.49
CA CYS A 20 6.07 7.01 -4.70
C CYS A 20 5.25 8.32 -4.64
N LEU A 21 4.11 8.34 -5.35
CA LEU A 21 3.20 9.48 -5.37
C LEU A 21 2.71 9.84 -3.97
N PHE A 22 2.20 8.85 -3.22
CA PHE A 22 1.68 9.04 -1.88
C PHE A 22 2.77 9.40 -0.87
N TYR A 23 3.98 8.84 -1.01
CA TYR A 23 5.13 9.26 -0.20
C TYR A 23 5.45 10.74 -0.42
N TRP A 24 5.56 11.17 -1.68
CA TRP A 24 5.80 12.58 -2.02
C TRP A 24 4.67 13.48 -1.49
N LEU A 25 3.42 13.08 -1.67
CA LEU A 25 2.24 13.81 -1.20
C LEU A 25 2.17 13.88 0.34
N ASN A 26 2.64 12.83 1.03
CA ASN A 26 2.70 12.80 2.49
C ASN A 26 3.82 13.69 3.03
N ASN A 27 4.94 13.80 2.33
CA ASN A 27 6.07 14.64 2.73
C ASN A 27 5.93 16.10 2.27
N SER A 28 5.04 16.37 1.30
CA SER A 28 4.63 17.71 0.91
C SER A 28 3.93 18.45 2.07
N LYS A 29 3.77 19.77 1.93
CA LYS A 29 3.05 20.63 2.89
C LYS A 29 1.62 20.15 3.19
N LEU A 30 1.03 19.39 2.27
CA LEU A 30 -0.31 18.81 2.42
C LEU A 30 -0.39 17.76 3.53
N GLY A 31 0.66 16.97 3.75
CA GLY A 31 0.71 15.99 4.83
C GLY A 31 -0.52 15.08 4.89
N LEU A 32 -1.09 14.70 3.73
CA LEU A 32 -2.46 14.15 3.64
C LEU A 32 -2.69 12.94 4.53
N PHE A 33 -1.69 12.07 4.65
CA PHE A 33 -1.79 10.83 5.43
C PHE A 33 -1.22 10.98 6.84
N LYS A 34 -0.61 12.11 7.21
CA LYS A 34 -0.02 12.33 8.54
C LYS A 34 -1.04 12.24 9.66
N SER A 35 -2.29 12.67 9.43
CA SER A 35 -3.36 12.57 10.42
C SER A 35 -3.75 11.10 10.70
N ILE A 36 -3.84 10.30 9.63
CA ILE A 36 -4.13 8.86 9.71
C ILE A 36 -2.96 8.12 10.36
N GLN A 37 -1.73 8.41 9.94
CA GLN A 37 -0.50 7.88 10.54
C GLN A 37 -0.44 8.17 12.04
N ARG A 38 -0.71 9.41 12.48
CA ARG A 38 -0.75 9.76 13.91
C ARG A 38 -1.79 8.94 14.68
N LYS A 39 -2.99 8.75 14.13
CA LYS A 39 -4.01 7.92 14.76
C LYS A 39 -3.56 6.46 14.85
N ILE A 40 -2.93 5.94 13.81
CA ILE A 40 -2.37 4.58 13.82
C ILE A 40 -1.25 4.46 14.86
N ASP A 41 -0.37 5.46 14.96
CA ASP A 41 0.73 5.51 15.92
C ASP A 41 0.25 5.60 17.37
N THR A 42 -0.95 6.15 17.63
CA THR A 42 -1.56 6.14 18.98
C THR A 42 -2.17 4.79 19.38
N LEU A 43 -2.31 3.85 18.45
CA LEU A 43 -2.81 2.50 18.75
C LEU A 43 -1.69 1.66 19.37
N ASN A 44 -2.04 0.84 20.36
CA ASN A 44 -1.14 -0.20 20.86
C ASN A 44 -0.80 -1.20 19.73
N GLU A 45 0.39 -1.79 19.76
CA GLU A 45 0.92 -2.73 18.76
C GLU A 45 -0.06 -3.86 18.42
N LYS A 46 -0.77 -4.41 19.42
CA LYS A 46 -1.81 -5.43 19.20
C LYS A 46 -2.95 -4.91 18.33
N LYS A 47 -3.40 -3.67 18.55
CA LYS A 47 -4.46 -3.03 17.77
C LYS A 47 -3.97 -2.66 16.37
N LYS A 48 -2.73 -2.17 16.24
CA LYS A 48 -2.09 -1.88 14.96
C LYS A 48 -1.97 -3.14 14.09
N ARG A 49 -1.51 -4.25 14.67
CA ARG A 49 -1.45 -5.55 13.97
C ARG A 49 -2.83 -6.02 13.53
N ASN A 50 -3.83 -5.95 14.42
CA ASN A 50 -5.20 -6.30 14.04
C ASN A 50 -5.72 -5.43 12.90
N LEU A 51 -5.46 -4.12 12.93
CA LEU A 51 -5.88 -3.21 11.87
C LEU A 51 -5.23 -3.56 10.52
N ASN A 52 -3.94 -3.90 10.50
CA ASN A 52 -3.26 -4.34 9.29
C ASN A 52 -3.86 -5.67 8.75
N VAL A 53 -4.17 -6.62 9.64
CA VAL A 53 -4.84 -7.87 9.26
C VAL A 53 -6.23 -7.60 8.67
N PHE A 54 -7.03 -6.73 9.30
CA PHE A 54 -8.34 -6.33 8.76
C PHE A 54 -8.21 -5.68 7.39
N ASN A 55 -7.18 -4.85 7.17
CA ASN A 55 -6.97 -4.21 5.88
C ASN A 55 -6.57 -5.22 4.79
N ASN A 56 -5.74 -6.22 5.13
CA ASN A 56 -5.40 -7.31 4.21
C ASN A 56 -6.62 -8.19 3.88
N ILE A 57 -7.49 -8.48 4.86
CA ILE A 57 -8.75 -9.18 4.61
C ILE A 57 -9.65 -8.35 3.67
N LEU A 58 -9.74 -7.04 3.91
CA LEU A 58 -10.51 -6.13 3.05
C LEU A 58 -9.97 -6.13 1.61
N LEU A 59 -8.65 -6.13 1.42
CA LEU A 59 -8.02 -6.23 0.12
C LEU A 59 -8.41 -7.52 -0.62
N ILE A 60 -8.44 -8.66 0.08
CA ILE A 60 -8.89 -9.94 -0.50
C ILE A 60 -10.36 -9.87 -0.91
N ILE A 61 -11.22 -9.28 -0.07
CA ILE A 61 -12.66 -9.11 -0.37
C ILE A 61 -12.84 -8.24 -1.62
N ILE A 62 -12.11 -7.14 -1.74
CA ILE A 62 -12.17 -6.25 -2.92
C ILE A 62 -11.67 -6.98 -4.17
N GLY A 63 -10.58 -7.74 -4.05
CA GLY A 63 -10.06 -8.55 -5.14
C GLY A 63 -11.08 -9.58 -5.65
N LEU A 64 -11.70 -10.33 -4.72
CA LEU A 64 -12.76 -11.28 -5.03
C LEU A 64 -13.97 -10.59 -5.66
N PHE A 65 -14.40 -9.46 -5.11
CA PHE A 65 -15.51 -8.68 -5.65
C PHE A 65 -15.25 -8.24 -7.10
N CYS A 66 -14.04 -7.76 -7.41
CA CYS A 66 -13.67 -7.38 -8.77
C CYS A 66 -13.70 -8.58 -9.73
N LEU A 67 -13.26 -9.75 -9.27
CA LEU A 67 -13.30 -10.99 -10.04
C LEU A 67 -14.74 -11.45 -10.30
N THR A 68 -15.61 -11.44 -9.28
CA THR A 68 -17.02 -11.85 -9.42
C THR A 68 -17.80 -10.93 -10.34
N ASN A 69 -17.48 -9.64 -10.39
CA ASN A 69 -18.13 -8.67 -11.26
C ASN A 69 -17.54 -8.62 -12.69
N ASN A 70 -16.65 -9.55 -13.05
CA ASN A 70 -15.97 -9.57 -14.36
C ASN A 70 -15.29 -8.24 -14.71
N ILE A 71 -14.78 -7.52 -13.70
CA ILE A 71 -13.97 -6.32 -13.94
C ILE A 71 -12.69 -6.74 -14.65
N ASN A 72 -12.27 -5.93 -15.62
CA ASN A 72 -11.04 -6.17 -16.38
C ASN A 72 -9.85 -6.42 -15.43
N PHE A 73 -9.14 -7.53 -15.64
CA PHE A 73 -7.99 -7.95 -14.83
C PHE A 73 -6.93 -6.85 -14.65
N PHE A 74 -6.72 -6.01 -15.67
CA PHE A 74 -5.83 -4.86 -15.59
C PHE A 74 -6.33 -3.80 -14.59
N VAL A 75 -7.63 -3.50 -14.63
CA VAL A 75 -8.27 -2.54 -13.72
C VAL A 75 -8.29 -3.10 -12.30
N THR A 76 -8.55 -4.40 -12.14
CA THR A 76 -8.46 -5.09 -10.86
C THR A 76 -7.06 -4.95 -10.25
N GLY A 77 -6.00 -5.20 -11.02
CA GLY A 77 -4.64 -5.02 -10.54
C GLY A 77 -4.32 -3.56 -10.19
N LEU A 78 -4.79 -2.58 -10.98
CA LEU A 78 -4.65 -1.16 -10.65
C LEU A 78 -5.29 -0.80 -9.29
N ILE A 79 -6.53 -1.25 -9.07
CA ILE A 79 -7.25 -1.00 -7.81
C ILE A 79 -6.49 -1.62 -6.63
N LEU A 80 -6.04 -2.87 -6.78
CA LEU A 80 -5.28 -3.56 -5.74
C LEU A 80 -3.97 -2.82 -5.43
N GLY A 81 -3.21 -2.41 -6.44
CA GLY A 81 -1.94 -1.69 -6.22
C GLY A 81 -2.13 -0.33 -5.56
N ILE A 82 -3.19 0.42 -5.89
CA ILE A 82 -3.53 1.68 -5.20
C ILE A 82 -3.79 1.43 -3.70
N ILE A 83 -4.58 0.40 -3.37
CA ILE A 83 -4.92 0.08 -1.97
C ILE A 83 -3.67 -0.38 -1.22
N ILE A 84 -2.82 -1.20 -1.84
CA ILE A 84 -1.55 -1.64 -1.25
C ILE A 84 -0.64 -0.44 -0.96
N ALA A 85 -0.47 0.46 -1.94
CA ALA A 85 0.33 1.67 -1.78
C ALA A 85 -0.19 2.56 -0.64
N PHE A 86 -1.51 2.73 -0.55
CA PHE A 86 -2.14 3.47 0.54
C PHE A 86 -1.87 2.82 1.89
N ASN A 87 -1.99 1.49 1.99
CA ASN A 87 -1.72 0.74 3.21
C ASN A 87 -0.26 0.95 3.67
N LEU A 88 0.70 0.78 2.77
CA LEU A 88 2.13 0.96 3.04
C LEU A 88 2.46 2.35 3.58
N VAL A 89 1.84 3.38 3.01
CA VAL A 89 2.05 4.77 3.43
C VAL A 89 1.40 5.03 4.78
N CYS A 90 0.16 4.57 5.00
CA CYS A 90 -0.54 4.80 6.26
C CYS A 90 0.12 4.10 7.46
N PHE A 91 0.69 2.91 7.26
CA PHE A 91 1.41 2.18 8.31
C PHE A 91 2.89 2.56 8.42
N ARG A 92 3.36 3.54 7.63
CA ARG A 92 4.76 4.00 7.53
C ARG A 92 5.78 2.90 7.21
N GLU A 93 5.33 1.78 6.66
CA GLU A 93 6.24 0.71 6.22
C GLU A 93 7.17 1.24 5.12
N LEU A 94 6.64 2.09 4.23
CA LEU A 94 7.42 2.74 3.18
C LEU A 94 8.54 3.65 3.72
N GLU A 95 8.26 4.43 4.77
CA GLU A 95 9.26 5.33 5.39
C GLU A 95 10.40 4.52 6.03
N ASN A 96 10.08 3.37 6.62
CA ASN A 96 11.08 2.46 7.18
C ASN A 96 11.93 1.82 6.08
N THR A 97 11.32 1.38 4.97
CA THR A 97 12.06 0.82 3.81
C THR A 97 13.05 1.84 3.23
N PHE A 98 12.62 3.08 2.95
CA PHE A 98 13.49 4.13 2.40
C PHE A 98 14.59 4.59 3.37
N LYS A 99 14.37 4.51 4.68
CA LYS A 99 15.39 4.83 5.69
C LYS A 99 16.43 3.72 5.83
N THR A 100 16.04 2.45 5.70
CA THR A 100 16.98 1.32 5.72
C THR A 100 17.87 1.34 4.47
N ASP A 101 17.29 1.58 3.29
CA ASP A 101 18.04 1.68 2.02
C ASP A 101 19.11 2.80 2.05
N ASN A 102 18.78 3.96 2.65
CA ASN A 102 19.75 5.04 2.85
C ASN A 102 20.87 4.71 3.85
N LYS A 103 20.62 3.83 4.84
CA LYS A 103 21.63 3.45 5.82
C LYS A 103 22.63 2.44 5.25
N ASP A 104 22.16 1.52 4.41
CA ASP A 104 23.04 0.56 3.72
C ASP A 104 23.95 1.24 2.69
N HIS A 105 23.57 2.42 2.17
CA HIS A 105 24.43 3.25 1.32
C HIS A 105 25.39 4.18 2.07
N GLN A 106 25.31 4.28 3.40
CA GLN A 106 26.18 5.14 4.21
C GLN A 106 27.20 4.39 5.07
N ASN A 107 27.24 3.06 4.98
CA ASN A 107 28.24 2.24 5.67
C ASN A 107 29.28 1.70 4.66
N PRO A 108 30.42 2.38 4.47
CA PRO A 108 31.53 1.88 3.66
C PRO A 108 32.23 0.67 4.29
#